data_AF-A0A917US24-F1
#
_entry.id   AF-A0A917US24-F1
#
_cell.length_a   1.000
_cell.length_b   1.000
_cell.length_c   1.000
_cell.angle_alpha   90.00
_cell.angle_beta   90.00
_cell.angle_gamma   90.00
#
_symmetry.space_group_name_H-M   'P 1'
#
loop_
_entity.id
_entity.type
_entity.pdbx_description
1 polymer ?
#
loop_
_entity_poly.entity_id
_entity_poly.type
_entity_poly.pdbx_seq_one_letter_code
_entity_poly.pdbx_strand_id
1 'polypeptide(L)' 'MQATRNDIEKLIDDAQSTVEHIRNAGRSVPEWALTEVTLARNVLEAHDRGDDPSHALGVLQTFQDGNKEEKDAFFSDPAL' A
#
# COMPACT_ATOMS: atom_id res chain seq x y z
N MET A 1 8.98 -0.85 20.99
CA MET A 1 9.90 -1.30 19.91
C MET A 1 9.56 -0.46 18.69
N GLN A 2 10.53 0.27 18.13
CA GLN A 2 10.32 0.97 16.85
C GLN A 2 10.56 -0.03 15.73
N ALA A 3 9.69 -0.09 14.74
CA ALA A 3 9.93 -0.87 13.53
C ALA A 3 11.19 -0.30 12.84
N THR A 4 12.14 -1.17 12.51
CA THR A 4 13.33 -0.76 11.78
C THR A 4 13.00 -0.61 10.29
N ARG A 5 13.83 0.12 9.53
CA ARG A 5 13.72 0.22 8.07
C ARG A 5 13.54 -1.16 7.43
N ASN A 6 14.35 -2.13 7.83
CA ASN A 6 14.31 -3.49 7.31
C ASN A 6 12.98 -4.19 7.61
N ASP A 7 12.34 -3.89 8.76
CA ASP A 7 11.01 -4.40 9.07
C ASP A 7 9.96 -3.81 8.13
N ILE A 8 10.07 -2.52 7.80
CA ILE A 8 9.15 -1.83 6.88
C ILE A 8 9.35 -2.32 5.45
N GLU A 9 10.59 -2.48 4.98
CA GLU A 9 10.89 -3.08 3.67
C GLU A 9 10.27 -4.46 3.54
N LYS A 10 10.50 -5.32 4.55
CA LYS A 10 9.96 -6.67 4.55
C LYS A 10 8.44 -6.68 4.48
N LEU A 11 7.77 -5.80 5.22
CA LEU A 11 6.31 -5.67 5.16
C LEU A 11 5.81 -5.26 3.77
N ILE A 12 6.53 -4.38 3.07
CA ILE A 12 6.18 -3.96 1.71
C ILE A 12 6.39 -5.10 0.71
N ASP A 13 7.50 -5.84 0.83
CA ASP A 13 7.75 -7.02 0.00
C ASP A 13 6.72 -8.14 0.23
N ASP A 14 6.34 -8.38 1.50
CA ASP A 14 5.28 -9.34 1.83
C ASP A 14 3.91 -8.91 1.24
N ALA A 15 3.62 -7.60 1.24
CA ALA A 15 2.41 -7.06 0.63
C ALA A 15 2.41 -7.18 -0.90
N GLN A 16 3.56 -6.91 -1.56
CA GLN A 16 3.73 -7.15 -3.01
C GLN A 16 3.53 -8.62 -3.36
N SER A 17 4.15 -9.52 -2.61
CA SER A 17 4.01 -10.97 -2.79
C SER A 17 2.55 -11.42 -2.64
N THR A 18 1.81 -10.87 -1.68
CA THR A 18 0.39 -11.16 -1.49
C THR A 18 -0.45 -10.72 -2.68
N VAL A 19 -0.21 -9.50 -3.18
CA VAL A 19 -0.85 -8.96 -4.39
C VAL A 19 -0.60 -9.86 -5.60
N GLU A 20 0.65 -10.30 -5.81
CA GLU A 20 1.01 -11.20 -6.90
C GLU A 20 0.33 -12.56 -6.75
N HIS A 21 0.23 -13.08 -5.53
CA HIS A 21 -0.43 -14.36 -5.27
C HIS A 21 -1.93 -14.30 -5.59
N ILE A 22 -2.63 -13.22 -5.21
CA ILE A 22 -4.04 -13.00 -5.56
C ILE A 22 -4.23 -12.92 -7.08
N ARG A 23 -3.34 -12.17 -7.76
CA ARG A 23 -3.35 -12.07 -9.23
C ARG A 23 -3.12 -13.42 -9.89
N ASN A 24 -2.16 -14.20 -9.41
CA ASN A 24 -1.85 -15.54 -9.92
C ASN A 24 -2.99 -16.54 -9.67
N ALA A 25 -3.76 -16.35 -8.60
CA ALA A 25 -4.97 -17.12 -8.32
C ALA A 25 -6.16 -16.74 -9.22
N GLY A 26 -5.99 -15.80 -10.16
CA GLY A 26 -7.03 -15.34 -11.07
C GLY A 26 -8.08 -14.45 -10.39
N ARG A 27 -7.78 -13.91 -9.20
CA ARG A 27 -8.64 -12.96 -8.49
C ARG A 27 -8.28 -11.53 -8.87
N SER A 28 -9.28 -10.65 -8.86
CA SER A 28 -9.04 -9.23 -9.03
C SER A 28 -8.40 -8.67 -7.77
N VAL A 29 -7.24 -8.02 -7.93
CA VAL A 29 -6.63 -7.25 -6.85
C VAL A 29 -7.25 -5.85 -6.90
N PRO A 30 -7.77 -5.31 -5.77
CA PRO A 30 -8.26 -3.94 -5.73
C PRO A 30 -7.19 -2.95 -6.17
N GLU A 31 -7.55 -1.94 -6.96
CA GLU A 31 -6.60 -0.93 -7.45
C GLU A 31 -5.99 -0.15 -6.28
N TRP A 32 -6.76 0.07 -5.22
CA TRP A 32 -6.26 0.70 -4.01
C TRP A 32 -5.15 -0.10 -3.34
N ALA A 33 -5.20 -1.43 -3.35
CA ALA A 33 -4.19 -2.28 -2.69
C ALA A 33 -2.84 -2.21 -3.42
N LEU A 34 -2.86 -2.23 -4.76
CA LEU A 34 -1.67 -2.02 -5.59
C LEU A 34 -1.05 -0.64 -5.36
N THR A 35 -1.91 0.37 -5.25
CA THR A 35 -1.53 1.76 -5.05
C THR A 35 -0.85 1.94 -3.69
N GLU A 36 -1.45 1.45 -2.60
CA GLU A 36 -0.89 1.58 -1.24
C GLU A 36 0.48 0.90 -1.11
N VAL A 37 0.66 -0.28 -1.72
CA VAL A 37 1.94 -1.01 -1.70
C VAL A 37 3.04 -0.25 -2.47
N THR A 38 2.70 0.32 -3.62
CA THR A 38 3.63 1.14 -4.42
C THR A 38 4.00 2.42 -3.67
N LEU A 39 3.04 3.05 -3.01
CA LEU A 39 3.27 4.28 -2.25
C LEU A 39 4.13 4.04 -1.01
N ALA A 40 3.90 2.94 -0.28
CA ALA A 40 4.73 2.56 0.85
C ALA A 40 6.20 2.36 0.44
N ARG A 41 6.46 1.76 -0.73
CA ARG A 41 7.81 1.66 -1.32
C ARG A 41 8.40 3.04 -1.61
N ASN A 42 7.64 3.91 -2.27
CA ASN A 42 8.11 5.25 -2.65
C ASN A 42 8.44 6.12 -1.42
N VAL A 43 7.61 6.07 -0.37
CA VAL A 43 7.87 6.81 0.89
C VAL A 43 9.15 6.32 1.56
N LEU A 44 9.37 5.00 1.57
CA LEU A 44 10.56 4.41 2.14
C LEU A 44 11.83 4.79 1.36
N GLU A 45 11.76 4.82 0.03
CA GLU A 45 12.86 5.30 -0.82
C GLU A 45 13.10 6.81 -0.66
N ALA A 46 12.04 7.62 -0.54
CA ALA A 46 12.15 9.06 -0.32
C ALA A 46 12.86 9.35 1.02
N HIS A 47 12.48 8.62 2.07
CA HIS A 47 13.13 8.70 3.37
C HIS A 47 14.62 8.31 3.30
N ASP A 48 14.99 7.31 2.49
CA ASP A 48 16.38 6.88 2.28
C ASP A 48 17.23 7.96 1.58
N ARG A 49 16.64 8.65 0.61
CA ARG A 49 17.29 9.75 -0.14
C ARG A 49 17.34 11.07 0.63
N GLY A 50 16.73 11.15 1.82
CA GLY A 50 16.57 12.39 2.58
C GLY A 50 15.59 13.37 1.92
N ASP A 51 14.72 12.88 1.03
CA ASP A 51 13.67 13.64 0.39
C ASP A 51 12.47 13.79 1.34
N ASP A 52 11.66 14.84 1.17
CA ASP A 52 10.53 15.12 2.07
C ASP A 52 9.40 14.09 1.85
N PRO A 53 9.12 13.22 2.84
CA PRO A 53 8.07 12.22 2.70
C PRO A 53 6.69 12.88 2.63
N SER A 54 6.54 14.14 3.05
CA SER A 54 5.27 14.87 3.00
C SER A 54 4.78 15.08 1.56
N HIS A 55 5.67 15.12 0.57
CA HIS A 55 5.27 15.16 -0.85
C HIS A 55 4.67 13.82 -1.31
N ALA A 56 5.24 12.70 -0.86
CA ALA A 56 4.70 11.36 -1.11
C ALA A 56 3.40 11.10 -0.31
N LEU A 57 3.31 11.64 0.91
CA LEU A 57 2.12 11.56 1.79
C LEU A 57 0.99 12.54 1.40
N GLY A 58 1.29 13.67 0.77
CA GLY A 58 0.29 14.62 0.28
C GLY A 58 -0.51 14.05 -0.89
N VAL A 59 0.16 13.29 -1.75
CA VAL A 59 -0.48 12.46 -2.78
C VAL A 59 -1.39 11.41 -2.10
N LEU A 60 -0.92 10.73 -1.04
CA LEU A 60 -1.68 9.71 -0.31
C LEU A 60 -3.06 10.19 0.17
N GLN A 61 -3.22 11.41 0.69
CA GLN A 61 -4.53 11.89 1.15
C GLN A 61 -5.56 11.99 0.01
N THR A 62 -5.13 12.39 -1.19
CA THR A 62 -6.02 12.54 -2.35
C THR A 62 -6.42 11.20 -2.97
N PHE A 63 -5.52 10.22 -2.98
CA PHE A 63 -5.80 8.87 -3.48
C PHE A 63 -6.59 8.03 -2.46
N GLN A 64 -6.35 8.22 -1.17
CA GLN A 64 -7.13 7.56 -0.12
C GLN A 64 -8.57 8.07 -0.04
N ASP A 65 -8.82 9.36 -0.33
CA ASP A 65 -10.17 9.91 -0.38
C ASP A 65 -10.97 9.30 -1.56
N GLY A 66 -10.36 9.20 -2.75
CA GLY A 66 -10.98 8.58 -3.93
C GLY A 66 -11.21 7.07 -3.80
N ASN A 67 -10.31 6.36 -3.10
CA ASN A 67 -10.42 4.91 -2.88
C ASN A 67 -11.12 4.54 -1.57
N LYS A 68 -11.56 5.53 -0.78
CA LYS A 68 -12.19 5.30 0.53
C LYS A 68 -13.45 4.46 0.39
N GLU A 69 -14.26 4.74 -0.62
CA GLU A 69 -15.52 4.03 -0.88
C GLU A 69 -15.28 2.58 -1.32
N GLU A 70 -14.32 2.33 -2.21
CA GLU A 70 -13.92 0.97 -2.61
C GLU A 70 -13.35 0.17 -1.42
N LYS A 71 -12.58 0.83 -0.56
CA LYS A 71 -11.99 0.21 0.63
C LYS A 71 -13.05 -0.11 1.68
N ASP A 72 -13.94 0.82 1.99
CA ASP A 72 -15.06 0.61 2.92
C ASP A 72 -15.98 -0.50 2.41
N ALA A 73 -16.25 -0.57 1.09
CA ALA A 73 -17.03 -1.65 0.49
C ALA A 73 -16.33 -3.02 0.56
N PHE A 74 -15.01 -3.07 0.31
CA PHE A 74 -14.22 -4.31 0.43
C PHE A 74 -14.21 -4.84 1.87
N PHE A 75 -14.06 -3.99 2.88
CA PHE A 75 -14.07 -4.44 4.29
C PHE A 75 -15.48 -4.66 4.86
N SER A 76 -16.52 -4.13 4.21
CA SER A 76 -17.91 -4.34 4.61
C SER A 76 -18.54 -5.58 3.97
N ASP A 77 -17.90 -6.17 2.95
CA ASP A 77 -18.40 -7.40 2.33
C ASP A 77 -18.22 -8.60 3.28
N PRO A 78 -19.31 -9.21 3.77
CA PRO A 78 -19.23 -10.32 4.72
C PRO A 78 -18.86 -11.65 4.06
N ALA A 79 -18.62 -11.69 2.75
CA ALA A 79 -18.31 -12.90 1.98
C ALA A 79 -16.83 -13.03 1.57
N LEU A 80 -15.98 -12.09 1.99
CA LEU A 80 -14.51 -12.23 2.02
C LEU A 80 -14.03 -13.15 3.15
#